data_AF-A0A2N6AKD1-F1
#
_entry.id   AF-A0A2N6AKD1-F1
#
_cell.length_a   1.000
_cell.length_b   1.000
_cell.length_c   1.000
_cell.angle_alpha   90.00
_cell.angle_beta   90.00
_cell.angle_gamma   90.00
#
_symmetry.space_group_name_H-M   'P 1'
#
loop_
_entity.id
_entity.type
_entity.pdbx_description
1 polymer ?
#
loop_
_entity_poly.entity_id
_entity_poly.type
_entity_poly.pdbx_seq_one_letter_code
_entity_poly.pdbx_strand_id
1 'polypeptide(L)'
;KEIQRRSAQHDDRERKREEAARRQERYKLLKPLKNRIDRVEKEIASLEEQKAEIENNLADEATYRDEEKAKTLTQQYREVSDKLGSVYADWESVQEEIEKIETEFEG
;
A
#
# COMPACT_ATOMS: atom_id res chain seq x y z
N LYS A 1 -31.05 -5.39 44.63
CA LYS A 1 -31.30 -5.78 43.23
C LYS A 1 -31.24 -4.60 42.24
N GLU A 2 -31.74 -3.42 42.61
CA GLU A 2 -31.76 -2.24 41.72
C GLU A 2 -30.38 -1.56 41.53
N ILE A 3 -29.58 -1.46 42.61
CA ILE A 3 -28.20 -0.93 42.58
C ILE A 3 -27.30 -1.78 41.67
N GLN A 4 -27.44 -3.11 41.74
CA GLN A 4 -26.70 -4.07 40.88
C GLN A 4 -27.08 -4.00 39.40
N ARG A 5 -28.34 -3.64 39.08
CA ARG A 5 -28.77 -3.42 37.68
C ARG A 5 -28.23 -2.12 37.11
N ARG A 6 -28.19 -1.04 37.91
CA ARG A 6 -27.62 0.25 37.46
C ARG A 6 -26.11 0.18 37.27
N SER A 7 -25.37 -0.54 38.12
CA SER A 7 -23.92 -0.74 37.93
C SER A 7 -23.63 -1.56 36.67
N ALA A 8 -24.32 -2.68 36.45
CA ALA A 8 -24.15 -3.49 35.23
C ALA A 8 -24.50 -2.73 33.94
N GLN A 9 -25.48 -1.81 33.99
CA GLN A 9 -25.80 -0.92 32.86
C GLN A 9 -24.77 0.18 32.62
N HIS A 10 -24.06 0.62 33.66
CA HIS A 10 -22.95 1.55 33.54
C HIS A 10 -21.74 0.86 32.89
N ASP A 11 -21.38 -0.32 33.39
CA ASP A 11 -20.26 -1.12 32.90
C ASP A 11 -20.43 -1.53 31.42
N ASP A 12 -21.65 -1.90 30.99
CA ASP A 12 -21.95 -2.21 29.57
C ASP A 12 -21.82 -0.97 28.66
N ARG A 13 -22.20 0.22 29.16
CA ARG A 13 -22.05 1.47 28.40
C ARG A 13 -20.59 1.90 28.29
N GLU A 14 -19.82 1.76 29.36
CA GLU A 14 -18.38 2.06 29.33
C GLU A 14 -17.64 1.12 28.39
N ARG A 15 -17.89 -0.19 28.48
CA ARG A 15 -17.34 -1.17 27.52
C ARG A 15 -17.66 -0.82 26.07
N LYS A 16 -18.93 -0.51 25.76
CA LYS A 16 -19.33 -0.12 24.41
C LYS A 16 -18.63 1.16 23.94
N ARG A 17 -18.40 2.11 24.84
CA ARG A 17 -17.66 3.34 24.54
C ARG A 17 -16.19 3.03 24.24
N GLU A 18 -15.54 2.19 25.04
CA GLU A 18 -14.15 1.77 24.83
C GLU A 18 -13.98 1.01 23.51
N GLU A 19 -14.86 0.06 23.21
CA GLU A 19 -14.86 -0.65 21.93
C GLU A 19 -15.05 0.28 20.73
N ALA A 20 -15.93 1.29 20.86
CA ALA A 20 -16.15 2.28 19.81
C ALA A 20 -14.94 3.20 19.62
N ALA A 21 -14.32 3.65 20.72
CA ALA A 21 -13.11 4.46 20.68
C ALA A 21 -11.95 3.69 20.03
N ARG A 22 -11.75 2.43 20.42
CA ARG A 22 -10.73 1.54 19.85
C ARG A 22 -10.93 1.34 18.35
N ARG A 23 -12.16 1.11 17.90
CA ARG A 23 -12.49 1.01 16.45
C ARG A 23 -12.22 2.31 15.71
N GLN A 24 -12.55 3.46 16.31
CA GLN A 24 -12.34 4.76 15.69
C GLN A 24 -10.85 5.09 15.56
N GLU A 25 -10.06 4.79 16.58
CA GLU A 25 -8.61 4.98 16.57
C GLU A 25 -7.94 4.09 15.52
N ARG A 26 -8.28 2.79 15.48
CA ARG A 26 -7.82 1.88 14.42
C ARG A 26 -8.10 2.44 13.03
N TYR A 27 -9.33 2.92 12.80
CA TYR A 27 -9.70 3.48 11.50
C TYR A 27 -8.87 4.71 11.14
N LYS A 28 -8.64 5.62 12.10
CA LYS A 28 -7.83 6.84 11.87
C LYS A 28 -6.40 6.52 11.46
N LEU A 29 -5.80 5.48 12.05
CA LEU A 29 -4.44 5.04 11.73
C LEU A 29 -4.38 4.31 10.39
N LEU A 30 -5.30 3.37 10.13
CA LEU A 30 -5.28 2.56 8.91
C LEU A 30 -5.72 3.31 7.65
N LYS A 31 -6.63 4.29 7.77
CA LYS A 31 -7.18 4.98 6.59
C LYS A 31 -6.11 5.66 5.71
N PRO A 32 -5.15 6.45 6.23
CA PRO A 32 -4.11 7.04 5.40
C PRO A 32 -3.19 5.99 4.76
N LEU A 33 -2.88 4.89 5.46
CA LEU A 33 -2.02 3.82 4.94
C LEU A 33 -2.70 3.05 3.81
N LYS A 34 -3.99 2.72 3.96
CA LYS A 34 -4.78 2.11 2.87
C LYS A 34 -4.83 2.99 1.63
N ASN A 35 -5.03 4.30 1.82
CA ASN A 35 -4.98 5.25 0.70
C ASN A 35 -3.56 5.34 0.07
N ARG A 36 -2.50 5.09 0.84
CA ARG A 36 -1.12 5.06 0.32
C ARG A 36 -0.88 3.80 -0.49
N ILE A 37 -1.29 2.63 -0.01
CA ILE A 37 -1.30 1.37 -0.80
C ILE A 37 -2.01 1.59 -2.12
N ASP A 38 -3.23 2.13 -2.12
CA ASP A 38 -3.99 2.35 -3.36
C ASP A 38 -3.24 3.22 -4.39
N ARG A 39 -2.38 4.12 -3.93
CA ARG A 39 -1.55 4.98 -4.81
C ARG A 39 -0.31 4.24 -5.29
N VAL A 40 0.38 3.56 -4.38
CA VAL A 40 1.58 2.79 -4.66
C VAL A 40 1.26 1.66 -5.66
N GLU A 41 0.15 0.94 -5.49
CA GLU A 41 -0.29 -0.11 -6.42
C GLU A 41 -0.61 0.44 -7.82
N LYS A 42 -1.21 1.63 -7.92
CA LYS A 42 -1.44 2.28 -9.22
C LYS A 42 -0.13 2.70 -9.88
N GLU A 43 0.83 3.17 -9.09
CA GLU A 43 2.15 3.52 -9.60
C GLU A 43 2.91 2.28 -10.08
N ILE A 44 2.86 1.17 -9.33
CA ILE A 44 3.41 -0.12 -9.74
C ILE A 44 2.81 -0.54 -11.08
N ALA A 45 1.48 -0.60 -11.19
CA ALA A 45 0.81 -1.02 -12.42
C ALA A 45 1.21 -0.16 -13.63
N SER A 46 1.29 1.17 -13.44
CA SER A 46 1.71 2.10 -14.48
C SER A 46 3.16 1.89 -14.92
N LEU A 47 4.06 1.59 -13.97
CA LEU A 47 5.47 1.34 -14.26
C LEU A 47 5.69 -0.04 -14.88
N GLU A 48 4.93 -1.06 -14.46
CA GLU A 48 4.94 -2.39 -15.06
C GLU A 48 4.50 -2.33 -16.53
N GLU A 49 3.43 -1.57 -16.83
CA GLU A 49 2.97 -1.35 -18.20
C GLU A 49 4.04 -0.65 -19.07
N GLN A 50 4.64 0.42 -18.54
CA GLN A 50 5.75 1.12 -19.22
C GLN A 50 6.94 0.19 -19.46
N LYS A 51 7.31 -0.63 -18.47
CA LYS A 51 8.41 -1.58 -18.58
C LYS A 51 8.12 -2.60 -19.68
N ALA A 52 6.90 -3.15 -19.72
CA ALA A 52 6.50 -4.12 -20.73
C ALA A 52 6.52 -3.51 -22.15
N GLU A 53 6.10 -2.26 -22.31
CA GLU A 53 6.19 -1.54 -23.59
C GLU A 53 7.66 -1.38 -24.03
N ILE A 54 8.56 -1.00 -23.11
CA ILE A 54 9.99 -0.88 -23.41
C ILE A 54 10.61 -2.24 -23.77
N GLU A 55 10.28 -3.31 -23.03
CA GLU A 55 10.73 -4.67 -23.30
C GLU A 55 10.28 -5.15 -24.69
N ASN A 56 9.03 -4.88 -25.07
CA ASN A 56 8.52 -5.20 -26.40
C ASN A 56 9.28 -4.46 -27.51
N ASN A 57 9.62 -3.18 -27.30
CA ASN A 57 10.41 -2.41 -28.26
C ASN A 57 11.87 -2.90 -28.34
N LEU A 58 12.47 -3.28 -27.22
CA LEU A 58 13.84 -3.83 -27.17
C LEU A 58 13.92 -5.24 -27.77
N ALA A 59 12.84 -6.01 -27.76
CA ALA A 59 12.77 -7.32 -28.40
C ALA A 59 12.72 -7.25 -29.94
N ASP A 60 12.40 -6.08 -30.51
CA ASP A 60 12.39 -5.88 -31.96
C ASP A 60 13.81 -5.65 -32.51
N GLU A 61 14.26 -6.53 -33.40
CA GLU A 61 15.57 -6.45 -34.07
C GLU A 61 15.75 -5.13 -34.86
N ALA A 62 14.64 -4.53 -35.32
CA ALA A 62 14.68 -3.23 -35.99
C ALA A 62 15.10 -2.08 -35.06
N THR A 63 14.90 -2.20 -33.75
CA THR A 63 15.32 -1.18 -32.76
C THR A 63 16.83 -1.00 -32.76
N TYR A 64 17.60 -2.06 -33.00
CA TYR A 64 19.06 -1.99 -33.03
C TYR A 64 19.64 -1.42 -34.33
N ARG A 65 18.80 -1.11 -35.32
CA ARG A 65 19.20 -0.36 -36.52
C ARG A 65 19.34 1.14 -36.24
N ASP A 66 18.82 1.59 -35.12
CA ASP A 66 18.93 2.95 -34.60
C ASP A 66 19.60 2.90 -33.22
N GLU A 67 20.91 3.15 -33.19
CA GLU A 67 21.72 3.07 -31.97
C GLU A 67 21.26 4.06 -30.89
N GLU A 68 20.79 5.26 -31.28
CA GLU A 68 20.26 6.27 -30.36
C GLU A 68 18.95 5.80 -29.73
N LYS A 69 18.06 5.21 -30.53
CA LYS A 69 16.81 4.61 -30.04
C LYS A 69 17.08 3.45 -29.07
N ALA A 70 17.96 2.52 -29.43
CA ALA A 70 18.30 1.37 -28.59
C ALA A 70 18.91 1.81 -27.25
N LYS A 71 19.81 2.80 -27.28
CA LYS A 71 20.41 3.38 -26.07
C LYS A 71 19.36 4.06 -25.18
N THR A 72 18.45 4.83 -25.78
CA THR A 72 17.37 5.53 -25.05
C THR A 72 16.45 4.52 -24.36
N LEU A 73 15.98 3.51 -25.08
CA LEU A 73 15.13 2.46 -24.51
C LEU A 73 15.83 1.67 -23.40
N THR A 74 17.12 1.35 -23.57
CA THR A 74 17.92 0.67 -22.54
C THR A 74 18.06 1.53 -21.28
N GLN A 75 18.19 2.85 -21.44
CA GLN A 75 18.23 3.77 -20.31
C GLN A 75 16.88 3.85 -19.59
N GLN A 76 15.80 4.04 -20.33
CA GLN A 76 14.44 4.06 -19.78
C GLN A 76 14.09 2.74 -19.06
N TYR A 77 14.50 1.60 -19.63
CA TYR A 77 14.32 0.30 -19.01
C TYR A 77 14.93 0.22 -17.61
N ARG A 78 16.17 0.70 -17.47
CA ARG A 78 16.89 0.72 -16.19
C ARG A 78 16.22 1.65 -15.19
N GLU A 79 15.86 2.86 -15.62
CA GLU A 79 15.17 3.83 -14.76
C GLU A 79 13.82 3.31 -14.25
N VAL A 80 13.00 2.73 -15.13
CA VAL A 80 11.71 2.14 -14.74
C VAL A 80 11.91 0.94 -13.82
N SER A 81 12.93 0.11 -14.07
CA SER A 81 13.23 -1.05 -13.22
C SER A 81 13.70 -0.64 -11.82
N ASP A 82 14.59 0.35 -11.72
CA ASP A 82 15.07 0.89 -10.44
C ASP A 82 13.92 1.55 -9.65
N LYS A 83 13.05 2.28 -10.37
CA LYS A 83 11.87 2.90 -9.77
C LYS A 83 10.88 1.84 -9.28
N LEU A 84 10.60 0.80 -10.07
CA LEU A 84 9.76 -0.32 -9.65
C LEU A 84 10.30 -0.95 -8.37
N GLY A 85 11.60 -1.25 -8.29
CA GLY A 85 12.22 -1.79 -7.08
C GLY A 85 11.99 -0.91 -5.86
N SER A 86 12.12 0.41 -6.02
CA SER A 86 11.87 1.38 -4.94
C SER A 86 10.39 1.42 -4.51
N VAL A 87 9.46 1.36 -5.46
CA VAL A 87 8.02 1.44 -5.18
C VAL A 87 7.49 0.12 -4.59
N TYR A 88 8.03 -1.04 -4.98
CA TYR A 88 7.72 -2.31 -4.29
C TYR A 88 8.21 -2.31 -2.84
N ALA A 89 9.41 -1.80 -2.57
CA ALA A 89 9.90 -1.66 -1.21
C ALA A 89 9.01 -0.72 -0.37
N ASP A 90 8.48 0.35 -0.98
CA ASP A 90 7.50 1.21 -0.32
C ASP A 90 6.18 0.48 -0.03
N TRP A 91 5.69 -0.29 -1.00
CA TRP A 91 4.48 -1.11 -0.83
C TRP A 91 4.64 -2.09 0.34
N GLU A 92 5.75 -2.83 0.38
CA GLU A 92 6.05 -3.79 1.44
C GLU A 92 6.08 -3.11 2.82
N SER A 93 6.80 -1.98 2.94
CA SER A 93 6.87 -1.23 4.19
C SER A 93 5.50 -0.74 4.68
N VAL A 94 4.61 -0.31 3.77
CA VAL A 94 3.26 0.15 4.15
C VAL A 94 2.36 -1.02 4.54
N GLN A 95 2.49 -2.18 3.88
CA GLN A 95 1.78 -3.40 4.25
C GLN A 95 2.19 -3.87 5.64
N GLU A 96 3.49 -3.89 5.94
CA GLU A 96 4.01 -4.23 7.28
C GLU A 96 3.46 -3.27 8.36
N GLU A 97 3.40 -1.96 8.07
CA GLU A 97 2.84 -0.97 9.00
C GLU A 97 1.35 -1.22 9.27
N ILE A 98 0.59 -1.58 8.24
CA ILE A 98 -0.82 -1.95 8.37
C ILE A 98 -0.98 -3.21 9.21
N GLU A 99 -0.23 -4.28 8.92
CA GLU A 99 -0.30 -5.54 9.66
C GLU A 99 0.03 -5.33 11.14
N LYS A 100 1.03 -4.50 11.44
CA LYS A 100 1.38 -4.13 12.81
C LYS A 100 0.23 -3.43 13.53
N ILE A 101 -0.42 -2.45 12.89
CA ILE A 101 -1.58 -1.75 13.48
C ILE A 101 -2.76 -2.72 13.61
N GLU A 102 -3.00 -3.60 12.66
CA GLU A 102 -4.09 -4.57 12.76
C GLU A 102 -3.86 -5.52 13.94
N THR A 103 -2.64 -6.03 14.11
CA THR A 103 -2.24 -6.89 15.24
C THR A 103 -2.39 -6.17 16.59
N GLU A 104 -1.99 -4.90 16.70
CA GLU A 104 -2.12 -4.11 17.94
C GLU A 104 -3.58 -3.91 18.35
N PHE A 105 -4.49 -3.87 17.39
CA PHE A 105 -5.93 -3.65 17.64
C PHE A 105 -6.74 -4.96 17.74
N GLU A 106 -6.14 -6.12 17.46
CA GLU A 106 -6.77 -7.44 17.61
C GLU A 106 -6.71 -8.02 19.02
N GLY A 107 -5.73 -7.61 19.86
CA GLY A 107 -5.54 -8.12 21.24
C GLY A 107 -6.36 -7.40 22.32
#